data_AF-A0A8X6NZY8-F1
#
_entry.id   AF-A0A8X6NZY8-F1
#
_cell.length_a   1.000
_cell.length_b   1.000
_cell.length_c   1.000
_cell.angle_alpha   90.00
_cell.angle_beta   90.00
_cell.angle_gamma   90.00
#
_symmetry.space_group_name_H-M   'P 1'
#
loop_
_entity.id
_entity.type
_entity.pdbx_description
1 polymer ?
#
loop_
_entity_poly.entity_id
_entity_poly.type
_entity_poly.pdbx_seq_one_letter_code
_entity_poly.pdbx_strand_id
1 'polypeptide(L)'
;LDFNETEYFENHLNQLHFDRVKNMKKFGLPTNRTEWLFTASTINAYYAPTSNLIVFPAGILQPPFYDSTFPKSINFGSIGVFMGHELTHAFDDT
;
A
#
# COMPACT_ATOMS: atom_id res chain seq x y z
N LEU A 1 21.79 1.57 5.88
CA LEU A 1 21.27 2.78 6.55
C LEU A 1 21.86 2.75 7.93
N ASP A 2 22.51 3.84 8.31
CA ASP A 2 23.02 4.04 9.66
C ASP A 2 22.25 5.23 10.24
N PHE A 3 21.79 5.11 11.47
CA PHE A 3 20.90 6.08 12.10
C PHE A 3 21.48 6.50 13.45
N ASN A 4 21.51 7.81 13.69
CA ASN A 4 21.95 8.39 14.95
C ASN A 4 20.79 9.10 15.64
N GLU A 5 20.51 8.77 16.91
CA GLU A 5 19.36 9.29 17.67
C GLU A 5 19.35 10.82 17.77
N THR A 6 20.51 11.50 17.67
CA THR A 6 20.61 12.96 17.80
C THR A 6 20.64 13.72 16.48
N GLU A 7 20.72 13.03 15.33
CA GLU A 7 20.95 13.64 14.01
C GLU A 7 19.75 13.42 13.07
N TYR A 8 18.57 13.92 13.46
CA TYR A 8 17.34 13.71 12.70
C TYR A 8 17.43 14.20 11.24
N PHE A 9 18.06 15.35 11.01
CA PHE A 9 18.16 15.93 9.67
C PHE A 9 19.04 15.07 8.75
N GLU A 10 20.20 14.65 9.24
CA GLU A 10 21.14 13.78 8.53
C GLU A 10 20.52 12.40 8.27
N ASN A 11 19.83 11.83 9.26
CA ASN A 11 19.07 10.59 9.11
C ASN A 11 18.05 10.67 7.98
N HIS A 12 17.33 11.80 7.90
CA HIS A 12 16.34 12.02 6.85
C HIS A 12 16.99 12.13 5.46
N LEU A 13 18.10 12.87 5.34
CA LEU A 13 18.86 12.96 4.09
C LEU A 13 19.41 11.59 3.66
N ASN A 14 19.91 10.80 4.60
CA ASN A 14 20.40 9.44 4.36
C ASN A 14 19.29 8.51 3.88
N GLN A 15 18.09 8.61 4.47
CA GLN A 15 16.92 7.85 4.03
C GLN A 15 16.52 8.21 2.60
N LEU A 16 16.41 9.51 2.28
CA LEU A 16 16.09 9.98 0.92
C LEU A 16 17.12 9.52 -0.11
N HIS A 17 18.41 9.58 0.23
CA HIS A 17 19.49 9.10 -0.64
C HIS A 17 19.38 7.59 -0.88
N PHE A 18 19.12 6.81 0.19
CA PHE A 18 18.94 5.37 0.10
C PHE A 18 17.77 5.00 -0.81
N ASP A 19 16.60 5.63 -0.64
CA ASP A 19 15.41 5.34 -1.43
C ASP A 19 15.63 5.66 -2.91
N ARG A 20 16.31 6.76 -3.20
CA ARG A 20 16.70 7.12 -4.58
C ARG A 20 17.60 6.05 -5.20
N VAL A 21 18.68 5.67 -4.52
CA VAL A 21 19.63 4.66 -5.03
C VAL A 21 18.95 3.31 -5.20
N LYS A 22 18.11 2.90 -4.23
CA LYS A 22 17.33 1.67 -4.30
C LYS A 22 16.41 1.64 -5.52
N ASN A 23 15.70 2.74 -5.79
CA ASN A 23 14.82 2.83 -6.96
C ASN A 23 15.60 2.84 -8.28
N MET A 24 16.73 3.56 -8.34
CA MET A 24 17.60 3.56 -9.53
C MET A 24 18.15 2.17 -9.86
N LYS A 25 18.47 1.36 -8.85
CA LYS A 25 18.94 -0.03 -9.03
C LYS A 25 17.91 -0.96 -9.68
N LYS A 26 16.63 -0.59 -9.72
CA LYS A 26 15.59 -1.37 -10.40
C LYS A 26 15.60 -1.17 -11.92
N PHE A 27 16.31 -0.15 -12.42
CA PHE A 27 16.36 0.13 -13.86
C PHE A 27 17.02 -1.03 -14.64
N GLY A 28 16.38 -1.46 -15.72
CA GLY A 28 16.85 -2.58 -16.55
C GLY A 28 16.61 -3.97 -15.96
N LEU A 29 16.06 -4.08 -14.75
CA LEU A 29 15.64 -5.35 -14.15
C LEU A 29 14.17 -5.64 -14.49
N PRO A 30 13.76 -6.92 -14.51
CA PRO A 30 12.34 -7.28 -14.63
C PRO A 30 11.49 -6.67 -13.51
N THR A 31 10.27 -6.26 -13.84
CA THR A 31 9.30 -5.75 -12.86
C THR A 31 8.94 -6.81 -11.83
N ASN A 32 9.09 -6.48 -10.54
CA ASN A 32 8.60 -7.33 -9.46
C ASN A 32 7.09 -7.12 -9.26
N ARG A 33 6.28 -8.11 -9.66
CA ARG A 33 4.81 -8.04 -9.55
C ARG A 33 4.27 -8.25 -8.13
N THR A 34 5.11 -8.66 -7.17
CA THR A 34 4.71 -8.86 -5.77
C THR A 34 5.09 -7.69 -4.87
N GLU A 35 5.69 -6.63 -5.41
CA GLU A 35 6.04 -5.43 -4.64
C GLU A 35 4.78 -4.63 -4.29
N TRP A 36 4.72 -4.12 -3.06
CA TRP A 36 3.62 -3.28 -2.58
C TRP A 36 4.00 -1.81 -2.59
N LEU A 37 3.02 -0.94 -2.87
CA LEU A 37 3.14 0.51 -2.77
C LEU A 37 2.99 1.02 -1.33
N PHE A 38 2.15 0.36 -0.53
CA PHE A 38 1.87 0.74 0.85
C PHE A 38 2.41 -0.28 1.85
N THR A 39 2.68 0.20 3.07
CA THR A 39 3.02 -0.66 4.19
C THR A 39 1.75 -1.34 4.72
N ALA A 40 1.91 -2.45 5.44
CA ALA A 40 0.79 -3.16 6.03
C ALA A 40 -0.03 -2.31 7.03
N SER A 41 0.61 -1.30 7.66
CA SER A 41 -0.02 -0.40 8.63
C SER A 41 -0.82 0.73 8.01
N THR A 42 -0.71 0.96 6.70
CA THR A 42 -1.46 2.02 6.01
C THR A 42 -2.97 1.74 6.07
N ILE A 43 -3.76 2.75 6.45
CA ILE A 43 -5.22 2.68 6.42
C ILE A 43 -5.66 3.19 5.05
N ASN A 44 -5.54 2.33 4.03
CA ASN A 44 -5.98 2.61 2.66
C ASN A 44 -6.14 1.29 1.90
N ALA A 45 -6.57 1.34 0.65
CA ALA A 45 -6.48 0.26 -0.34
C ALA A 45 -5.99 0.83 -1.67
N TYR A 46 -5.57 -0.03 -2.61
CA TYR A 46 -5.23 0.41 -3.96
C TYR A 46 -5.28 -0.73 -4.98
N TYR A 47 -5.50 -0.34 -6.24
CA TYR A 47 -5.20 -1.12 -7.44
C TYR A 47 -3.89 -0.66 -8.08
N ALA A 48 -3.06 -1.61 -8.50
CA ALA A 48 -1.84 -1.36 -9.26
C ALA A 48 -2.02 -1.86 -10.72
N PRO A 49 -2.19 -0.94 -11.70
CA PRO A 49 -2.49 -1.30 -13.08
C PRO A 49 -1.38 -2.13 -13.75
N THR A 50 -0.12 -1.82 -13.48
CA THR A 50 1.03 -2.46 -14.12
C THR A 50 1.23 -3.92 -13.71
N SER A 51 0.76 -4.29 -12.52
CA SER A 51 0.82 -5.66 -11.99
C SER A 51 -0.54 -6.36 -11.96
N ASN A 52 -1.64 -5.66 -12.28
CA ASN A 52 -3.02 -6.12 -12.12
C ASN A 52 -3.25 -6.71 -10.71
N LEU A 53 -2.92 -5.91 -9.70
CA LEU A 53 -2.91 -6.33 -8.30
C LEU A 53 -3.81 -5.40 -7.48
N ILE A 54 -4.71 -5.97 -6.69
CA ILE A 54 -5.49 -5.26 -5.68
C ILE A 54 -4.90 -5.60 -4.30
N VAL A 55 -4.65 -4.59 -3.46
CA VAL A 55 -4.06 -4.80 -2.12
C VAL A 55 -4.92 -4.13 -1.05
N PHE A 56 -5.22 -4.91 0.00
CA PHE A 56 -5.85 -4.44 1.23
C PHE A 56 -4.86 -4.62 2.40
N PRO A 57 -4.07 -3.58 2.74
CA PRO A 57 -3.21 -3.57 3.93
C PRO A 57 -3.98 -3.93 5.20
N ALA A 58 -3.30 -4.54 6.18
CA ALA A 58 -3.92 -4.87 7.47
C ALA A 58 -4.52 -3.64 8.18
N GLY A 59 -3.96 -2.44 7.96
CA GLY A 59 -4.44 -1.19 8.54
C GLY A 59 -5.89 -0.83 8.17
N ILE A 60 -6.42 -1.26 7.01
CA ILE A 60 -7.84 -1.02 6.67
C ILE A 60 -8.77 -2.12 7.18
N LEU A 61 -8.25 -3.29 7.58
CA LEU A 61 -9.03 -4.46 8.00
C LEU A 61 -9.40 -4.41 9.49
N GLN A 62 -9.97 -3.28 9.91
CA GLN A 62 -10.40 -3.01 11.28
C GLN A 62 -11.71 -2.20 11.30
N PRO A 63 -12.41 -2.10 12.44
CA PRO A 63 -13.58 -1.24 12.56
C PRO A 63 -13.26 0.23 12.20
N PRO A 64 -14.18 0.96 11.54
CA PRO A 64 -15.54 0.55 11.15
C PRO A 64 -15.61 -0.24 9.83
N PHE A 65 -14.49 -0.49 9.16
CA PHE A 65 -14.48 -1.10 7.83
C PHE A 65 -14.71 -2.60 7.87
N TYR A 66 -14.10 -3.32 8.80
CA TYR A 66 -14.25 -4.75 8.93
C TYR A 66 -14.20 -5.20 10.39
N ASP A 67 -15.13 -6.07 10.76
CA ASP A 67 -15.03 -6.90 11.96
C ASP A 67 -15.67 -8.26 11.70
N SER A 68 -15.03 -9.34 12.13
CA SER A 68 -15.57 -10.70 11.99
C SER A 68 -16.91 -10.92 12.73
N THR A 69 -17.21 -10.08 13.72
CA THR A 69 -18.43 -10.13 14.55
C THR A 69 -19.56 -9.27 13.99
N PHE A 70 -19.29 -8.37 13.04
CA PHE A 70 -20.34 -7.52 12.45
C PHE A 70 -21.33 -8.33 11.60
N PRO A 71 -22.61 -7.91 11.54
CA PRO A 71 -23.53 -8.40 10.54
C PRO A 71 -22.90 -8.30 9.15
N LYS A 72 -23.06 -9.33 8.32
CA LYS A 72 -22.49 -9.36 6.96
C LYS A 72 -22.86 -8.12 6.15
N SER A 73 -24.08 -7.58 6.33
CA SER A 73 -24.53 -6.36 5.67
C SER A 73 -23.64 -5.15 5.95
N ILE A 74 -23.11 -5.02 7.18
CA ILE A 74 -22.17 -3.95 7.53
C ILE A 74 -20.86 -4.18 6.79
N ASN A 75 -20.23 -5.35 6.93
CA ASN A 75 -18.96 -5.66 6.25
C ASN A 75 -19.05 -5.52 4.72
N PHE A 76 -20.16 -5.96 4.10
CA PHE A 76 -20.37 -5.77 2.67
C PHE A 76 -20.60 -4.30 2.28
N GLY A 77 -21.31 -3.54 3.11
CA GLY A 77 -21.55 -2.12 2.90
C GLY A 77 -20.34 -1.23 3.18
N SER A 78 -19.37 -1.71 3.95
CA SER A 78 -18.12 -1.03 4.27
C SER A 78 -16.96 -1.57 3.42
N ILE A 79 -16.17 -2.53 3.93
CA ILE A 79 -15.00 -3.05 3.23
C ILE A 79 -15.36 -3.68 1.89
N GLY A 80 -16.55 -4.26 1.75
CA GLY A 80 -17.02 -4.80 0.47
C GLY A 80 -17.14 -3.74 -0.62
N VAL A 81 -17.59 -2.52 -0.28
CA VAL A 81 -17.63 -1.39 -1.22
C VAL A 81 -16.23 -0.96 -1.62
N PHE A 82 -15.30 -0.88 -0.67
CA PHE A 82 -13.89 -0.58 -0.98
C PHE A 82 -13.25 -1.66 -1.85
N MET A 83 -13.53 -2.93 -1.59
CA MET A 83 -13.09 -4.03 -2.45
C MET A 83 -13.65 -3.90 -3.88
N GLY A 84 -14.91 -3.52 -4.01
CA GLY A 84 -15.53 -3.22 -5.30
C GLY A 84 -14.91 -2.01 -5.99
N HIS A 85 -14.63 -0.94 -5.25
CA HIS A 85 -13.99 0.28 -5.74
C HIS A 85 -12.61 -0.02 -6.37
N GLU A 86 -11.76 -0.74 -5.64
CA GLU A 86 -10.44 -1.12 -6.17
C GLU A 86 -10.54 -2.06 -7.37
N LEU A 87 -11.56 -2.93 -7.40
CA LEU A 87 -11.81 -3.77 -8.57
C LEU A 87 -12.24 -2.93 -9.79
N THR A 88 -13.03 -1.86 -9.58
CA THR A 88 -13.45 -0.99 -10.69
C THR A 88 -12.29 -0.21 -11.31
N HIS A 89 -11.21 0.07 -10.57
CA HIS A 89 -9.99 0.66 -11.13
C HIS A 89 -9.30 -0.25 -12.17
N ALA A 90 -9.61 -1.55 -12.22
CA ALA A 90 -9.15 -2.41 -13.31
C ALA A 90 -9.84 -2.14 -14.66
N PHE A 91 -10.92 -1.34 -14.65
CA PHE A 91 -11.80 -1.13 -15.81
C PHE A 91 -12.16 0.33 -16.05
N ASP A 92 -11.72 1.26 -15.20
CA ASP A 92 -11.96 2.68 -15.44
C ASP A 92 -10.92 3.26 -16.41
N ASP A 93 -11.17 4.50 -16.84
CA ASP A 93 -10.33 5.20 -17.81
C ASP A 93 -9.05 5.80 -17.17
N THR A 94 -8.72 5.47 -15.91
CA THR A 94 -7.63 6.12 -15.14
C THR A 94 -6.29 5.41 -15.19
#